data_AF-A0A257GTT5-F1
#
_entry.id   AF-A0A257GTT5-F1
#
_cell.length_a   1.000
_cell.length_b   1.000
_cell.length_c   1.000
_cell.angle_alpha   90.00
_cell.angle_beta   90.00
_cell.angle_gamma   90.00
#
_symmetry.space_group_name_H-M   'P 1'
#
loop_
_entity.id
_entity.type
_entity.pdbx_description
1 polymer ?
#
loop_
_entity_poly.entity_id
_entity_poly.type
_entity_poly.pdbx_seq_one_letter_code
_entity_poly.pdbx_strand_id
1 'polypeptide(L)'
;MPYSVCFVLSTWHLIHQSYTRKALHFAKELWTDYTDPTLHARLMHALEEQHGHRILSQVEAAKIACSISGDLAAVDLGFLESGLAPCIDAAGMEQALQQSLAQVVQCAQDCVAAAGLTAVDVVYLTGGSSALRPLIKALRQAMPQATLVEGNRFGGVAAGLAVAGGVR
;
A
#
# COMPACT_ATOMS: atom_id res chain seq x y z
N MET A 1 8.24 -21.05 -11.17
CA MET A 1 8.67 -19.82 -10.43
C MET A 1 7.84 -18.62 -10.92
N PRO A 2 6.57 -18.47 -10.50
CA PRO A 2 5.64 -17.43 -10.97
C PRO A 2 5.89 -16.02 -10.38
N TYR A 3 6.90 -15.88 -9.52
CA TYR A 3 7.09 -14.74 -8.64
C TYR A 3 7.40 -13.43 -9.40
N SER A 4 8.07 -13.50 -10.55
CA SER A 4 8.48 -12.30 -11.29
C SER A 4 7.30 -11.53 -11.90
N VAL A 5 6.36 -12.22 -12.55
CA VAL A 5 5.17 -11.57 -13.14
C VAL A 5 4.28 -10.98 -12.05
N CYS A 6 4.05 -11.74 -10.98
CA CYS A 6 3.27 -11.27 -9.83
C CYS A 6 3.93 -10.05 -9.17
N PHE A 7 5.26 -10.04 -9.02
CA PHE A 7 6.02 -8.93 -8.48
C PHE A 7 5.89 -7.65 -9.32
N VAL A 8 6.00 -7.76 -10.64
CA VAL A 8 5.82 -6.61 -11.56
C VAL A 8 4.39 -6.09 -11.47
N LEU A 9 3.38 -6.98 -11.43
CA LEU A 9 1.98 -6.60 -11.26
C LEU A 9 1.67 -5.97 -9.90
N SER A 10 2.35 -6.37 -8.83
CA SER A 10 2.19 -5.77 -7.50
C SER A 10 2.93 -4.44 -7.34
N THR A 11 3.78 -4.08 -8.29
CA THR A 11 4.61 -2.87 -8.21
C THR A 11 4.04 -1.79 -9.13
N TRP A 12 3.33 -0.81 -8.55
CA TRP A 12 2.58 0.23 -9.28
C TRP A 12 3.32 0.82 -10.50
N HIS A 13 4.57 1.24 -10.32
CA HIS A 13 5.34 1.89 -11.39
C HIS A 13 5.88 0.91 -12.45
N LEU A 14 5.87 -0.39 -12.18
CA LEU A 14 6.32 -1.43 -13.11
C LEU A 14 5.17 -2.11 -13.87
N ILE A 15 3.90 -1.89 -13.49
CA ILE A 15 2.74 -2.55 -14.12
C ILE A 15 2.75 -2.47 -15.65
N HIS A 16 3.13 -1.32 -16.21
CA HIS A 16 3.20 -1.14 -17.66
C HIS A 16 4.13 -2.17 -18.36
N GLN A 17 5.14 -2.67 -17.65
CA GLN A 17 6.09 -3.67 -18.16
C GLN A 17 5.45 -5.05 -18.32
N SER A 18 4.43 -5.35 -17.51
CA SER A 18 3.67 -6.61 -17.58
C SER A 18 2.91 -6.77 -18.90
N TYR A 19 2.66 -5.68 -19.64
CA TYR A 19 1.87 -5.69 -20.87
C TYR A 19 2.72 -5.75 -22.14
N THR A 20 4.05 -5.80 -22.02
CA THR A 20 4.93 -5.93 -23.18
C THR A 20 4.73 -7.30 -23.84
N ARG A 21 4.92 -7.39 -25.16
CA ARG A 21 4.85 -8.67 -25.90
C ARG A 21 5.74 -9.76 -25.28
N LYS A 22 6.93 -9.36 -24.82
CA LYS A 22 7.87 -10.26 -24.14
C LYS A 22 7.29 -10.78 -22.81
N ALA A 23 6.74 -9.89 -21.98
CA ALA A 23 6.13 -10.27 -20.71
C ALA A 23 4.88 -11.15 -20.90
N LEU A 24 4.02 -10.82 -21.87
CA LEU A 24 2.85 -11.64 -22.21
C LEU A 24 3.24 -13.03 -22.71
N HIS A 25 4.25 -13.13 -23.57
CA HIS A 25 4.75 -14.43 -24.04
C HIS A 25 5.29 -15.26 -22.88
N PHE A 26 6.13 -14.66 -22.03
CA PHE A 26 6.64 -15.33 -20.83
C PHE A 26 5.51 -15.79 -19.89
N ALA A 27 4.49 -14.96 -19.65
CA ALA A 27 3.35 -15.33 -18.82
C ALA A 27 2.54 -16.49 -19.41
N LYS A 28 2.43 -16.57 -20.75
CA LYS A 28 1.80 -17.72 -21.42
C LYS A 28 2.58 -19.01 -21.18
N GLU A 29 3.92 -18.97 -21.25
CA GLU A 29 4.77 -20.13 -21.01
C GLU A 29 4.70 -20.67 -19.57
N LEU A 30 4.28 -19.85 -18.60
CA LEU A 30 4.15 -20.29 -17.21
C LEU A 30 3.05 -21.33 -16.98
N TRP A 31 2.19 -21.65 -17.94
CA TRP A 31 1.05 -22.57 -17.73
C TRP A 31 1.46 -23.93 -17.15
N THR A 32 2.64 -24.45 -17.50
CA THR A 32 3.18 -25.73 -16.97
C THR A 32 3.56 -25.65 -15.49
N ASP A 33 3.83 -24.45 -14.97
CA ASP A 33 4.19 -24.22 -13.58
C ASP A 33 2.95 -24.15 -12.66
N TYR A 34 1.74 -24.08 -13.23
CA TYR A 34 0.50 -23.99 -12.47
C TYR A 34 -0.11 -25.37 -12.22
N THR A 35 -0.29 -25.71 -10.95
CA THR A 35 -1.08 -26.90 -10.54
C THR A 35 -2.58 -26.69 -10.76
N ASP A 36 -3.04 -25.43 -10.71
CA ASP A 36 -4.42 -25.04 -10.99
C ASP A 36 -4.49 -24.18 -12.26
N PRO A 37 -5.03 -24.71 -13.38
CA PRO A 37 -5.17 -23.99 -14.64
C PRO A 37 -6.04 -22.73 -14.54
N THR A 38 -6.97 -22.66 -13.59
CA THR A 38 -7.85 -21.50 -13.42
C THR A 38 -7.07 -20.27 -12.98
N LEU A 39 -6.05 -20.44 -12.13
CA LEU A 39 -5.18 -19.35 -11.69
C LEU A 39 -4.34 -18.79 -12.84
N HIS A 40 -3.85 -19.67 -13.73
CA HIS A 40 -3.15 -19.23 -14.94
C HIS A 40 -4.08 -18.45 -15.87
N ALA A 41 -5.30 -18.95 -16.09
CA ALA A 41 -6.30 -18.26 -16.89
C ALA A 41 -6.66 -16.87 -16.33
N ARG A 42 -6.86 -16.74 -15.01
CA ARG A 42 -7.09 -15.45 -14.34
C ARG A 42 -5.92 -14.48 -14.52
N LEU A 43 -4.68 -14.98 -14.39
CA LEU A 43 -3.48 -14.17 -14.63
C LEU A 43 -3.43 -13.68 -16.08
N MET A 44 -3.69 -14.57 -17.05
CA MET A 44 -3.69 -14.20 -18.46
C MET A 44 -4.77 -13.16 -18.78
N HIS A 45 -5.98 -13.33 -18.26
CA HIS A 45 -7.06 -12.35 -18.39
C HIS A 45 -6.67 -10.99 -17.80
N ALA A 46 -6.06 -10.97 -16.60
CA ALA A 46 -5.58 -9.73 -15.99
C ALA A 46 -4.52 -9.00 -16.83
N LEU A 47 -3.65 -9.75 -17.52
CA LEU A 47 -2.58 -9.19 -18.35
C LEU A 47 -3.06 -8.73 -19.72
N GLU A 48 -3.91 -9.52 -20.39
CA GLU A 48 -4.43 -9.23 -21.72
C GLU A 48 -5.39 -8.03 -21.68
N GLU A 49 -6.24 -7.94 -20.66
CA GLU A 49 -7.17 -6.81 -20.43
C GLU A 49 -6.56 -5.67 -19.59
N GLN A 50 -5.25 -5.73 -19.32
CA GLN A 50 -4.47 -4.69 -18.63
C GLN A 50 -5.05 -4.23 -17.28
N HIS A 51 -5.56 -5.19 -16.50
CA HIS A 51 -6.25 -4.93 -15.25
C HIS A 51 -5.36 -4.63 -14.03
N GLY A 52 -4.03 -4.59 -14.18
CA GLY A 52 -3.09 -4.41 -13.06
C GLY A 52 -3.39 -3.18 -12.19
N HIS A 53 -3.64 -2.02 -12.81
CA HIS A 53 -4.00 -0.81 -12.05
C HIS A 53 -5.38 -0.91 -11.38
N ARG A 54 -6.34 -1.59 -12.02
CA ARG A 54 -7.67 -1.82 -11.44
C ARG A 54 -7.59 -2.73 -10.22
N ILE A 55 -6.77 -3.78 -10.28
CA ILE A 55 -6.50 -4.67 -9.14
C ILE A 55 -5.91 -3.87 -7.98
N LEU A 56 -4.86 -3.07 -8.23
CA LEU A 56 -4.27 -2.23 -7.18
C LEU A 56 -5.26 -1.24 -6.58
N SER A 57 -6.14 -0.64 -7.39
CA SER A 57 -7.20 0.25 -6.91
C SER A 57 -8.19 -0.47 -5.99
N GLN A 58 -8.55 -1.73 -6.28
CA GLN A 58 -9.47 -2.51 -5.45
C GLN A 58 -8.81 -2.96 -4.15
N VAL A 59 -7.53 -3.34 -4.20
CA VAL A 59 -6.73 -3.64 -3.01
C VAL A 59 -6.62 -2.39 -2.11
N GLU A 60 -6.37 -1.22 -2.69
CA GLU A 60 -6.30 0.03 -1.93
C GLU A 60 -7.63 0.38 -1.27
N ALA A 61 -8.74 0.24 -1.99
CA ALA A 61 -10.07 0.48 -1.45
C ALA A 61 -10.37 -0.45 -0.26
N ALA A 62 -10.08 -1.74 -0.39
CA ALA A 62 -10.25 -2.72 0.68
C ALA A 62 -9.33 -2.44 1.87
N LYS A 63 -8.07 -2.05 1.63
CA LYS A 63 -7.11 -1.67 2.67
C LYS A 63 -7.59 -0.44 3.46
N ILE A 64 -8.11 0.57 2.77
CA ILE A 64 -8.69 1.76 3.41
C ILE A 64 -9.92 1.37 4.24
N ALA A 65 -10.84 0.58 3.67
CA ALA A 65 -12.03 0.11 4.36
C ALA A 65 -11.68 -0.66 5.64
N CYS A 66 -10.78 -1.66 5.55
CA CYS A 66 -10.30 -2.43 6.69
C CYS A 66 -9.59 -1.55 7.72
N SER A 67 -8.77 -0.58 7.30
CA SER A 67 -8.12 0.34 8.24
C SER A 67 -9.10 1.27 8.96
N ILE A 68 -10.26 1.59 8.36
CA ILE A 68 -11.27 2.47 8.97
C ILE A 68 -12.21 1.66 9.87
N SER A 69 -12.70 0.51 9.44
CA SER A 69 -13.64 -0.29 10.24
C SER A 69 -12.92 -1.14 11.30
N GLY A 70 -11.76 -1.70 10.95
CA GLY A 70 -11.14 -2.80 11.70
C GLY A 70 -11.72 -4.17 11.34
N ASP A 71 -12.71 -4.20 10.46
CA ASP A 71 -13.38 -5.41 10.01
C ASP A 71 -12.73 -5.97 8.74
N LEU A 72 -13.19 -7.16 8.36
CA LEU A 72 -12.83 -7.85 7.13
C LEU A 72 -13.40 -7.10 5.92
N ALA A 73 -12.55 -6.81 4.93
CA ALA A 73 -12.91 -6.05 3.74
C ALA A 73 -12.64 -6.85 2.47
N ALA A 74 -13.66 -6.96 1.59
CA ALA A 74 -13.52 -7.65 0.32
C ALA A 74 -12.77 -6.79 -0.72
N VAL A 75 -11.90 -7.43 -1.49
CA VAL A 75 -11.29 -6.88 -2.70
C VAL A 75 -12.14 -7.34 -3.88
N ASP A 76 -12.98 -6.48 -4.43
CA ASP A 76 -13.86 -6.85 -5.54
C ASP A 76 -13.05 -7.04 -6.84
N LEU A 77 -12.83 -8.30 -7.22
CA LEU A 77 -12.16 -8.71 -8.44
C LEU A 77 -13.13 -9.38 -9.42
N GLY A 78 -14.43 -9.05 -9.35
CA GLY A 78 -15.47 -9.63 -10.20
C GLY A 78 -15.24 -9.48 -11.71
N PHE A 79 -14.39 -8.52 -12.10
CA PHE A 79 -13.96 -8.30 -13.48
C PHE A 79 -12.90 -9.30 -13.99
N LEU A 80 -12.25 -10.03 -13.08
CA LEU A 80 -11.36 -11.14 -13.43
C LEU A 80 -12.11 -12.45 -13.51
N GLU A 81 -12.98 -12.69 -12.53
CA GLU A 81 -13.87 -13.85 -12.49
C GLU A 81 -15.09 -13.49 -11.64
N SER A 82 -16.28 -13.89 -12.11
CA SER A 82 -17.53 -13.65 -11.39
C SER A 82 -17.46 -14.20 -9.96
N GLY A 83 -17.72 -13.35 -8.97
CA GLY A 83 -17.70 -13.71 -7.55
C GLY A 83 -16.31 -13.76 -6.91
N LEU A 84 -15.23 -13.43 -7.63
CA LEU A 84 -13.89 -13.37 -7.06
C LEU A 84 -13.76 -12.17 -6.12
N ALA A 85 -13.76 -12.44 -4.81
CA ALA A 85 -13.68 -11.42 -3.77
C ALA A 85 -12.78 -11.88 -2.59
N PRO A 86 -11.45 -12.00 -2.78
CA PRO A 86 -10.56 -12.26 -1.66
C PRO A 86 -10.66 -11.13 -0.62
N CYS A 87 -10.38 -11.44 0.63
CA CYS A 87 -10.59 -10.49 1.72
C CYS A 87 -9.27 -10.09 2.37
N ILE A 88 -9.23 -8.84 2.85
CA ILE A 88 -8.19 -8.29 3.72
C ILE A 88 -8.79 -8.19 5.11
N ASP A 89 -8.11 -8.77 6.10
CA ASP A 89 -8.41 -8.55 7.51
C ASP A 89 -7.32 -7.71 8.18
N ALA A 90 -7.65 -7.17 9.35
CA ALA A 90 -6.78 -6.26 10.07
C ALA A 90 -5.46 -6.91 10.52
N ALA A 91 -5.48 -8.21 10.85
CA ALA A 91 -4.30 -8.92 11.33
C ALA A 91 -3.31 -9.20 10.19
N GLY A 92 -3.82 -9.69 9.06
CA GLY A 92 -3.03 -9.90 7.84
C GLY A 92 -2.47 -8.58 7.30
N MET A 93 -3.23 -7.49 7.38
CA MET A 93 -2.74 -6.17 7.04
C MET A 93 -1.63 -5.69 7.99
N GLU A 94 -1.79 -5.87 9.31
CA GLU A 94 -0.76 -5.51 10.29
C GLU A 94 0.54 -6.28 10.04
N GLN A 95 0.44 -7.59 9.78
CA GLN A 95 1.59 -8.44 9.42
C GLN A 95 2.27 -8.00 8.13
N ALA A 96 1.51 -7.76 7.06
CA ALA A 96 2.04 -7.37 5.76
C ALA A 96 2.74 -5.99 5.80
N LEU A 97 2.27 -5.09 6.67
CA LEU A 97 2.82 -3.73 6.79
C LEU A 97 3.93 -3.61 7.85
N GLN A 98 4.10 -4.60 8.73
CA GLN A 98 4.96 -4.51 9.92
C GLN A 98 6.37 -3.99 9.61
N GLN A 99 7.04 -4.56 8.61
CA GLN A 99 8.41 -4.16 8.26
C GLN A 99 8.49 -2.71 7.77
N SER A 100 7.58 -2.30 6.89
CA SER A 100 7.54 -0.92 6.37
C SER A 100 7.21 0.08 7.48
N LEU A 101 6.28 -0.25 8.37
CA LEU A 101 5.93 0.60 9.51
C LEU A 101 7.11 0.74 10.48
N ALA A 102 7.84 -0.35 10.75
CA ALA A 102 9.03 -0.31 11.60
C ALA A 102 10.11 0.63 11.01
N GLN A 103 10.32 0.61 9.69
CA GLN A 103 11.26 1.52 9.03
C GLN A 103 10.84 3.00 9.15
N VAL A 104 9.54 3.29 9.01
CA VAL A 104 9.01 4.65 9.18
C VAL A 104 9.21 5.13 10.62
N VAL A 105 8.90 4.29 11.61
CA VAL A 105 9.08 4.60 13.03
C VAL A 105 10.56 4.82 13.36
N GLN A 106 11.44 3.94 12.87
CA GLN A 106 12.89 4.06 13.07
C GLN A 106 13.41 5.37 12.49
N CYS A 107 13.02 5.69 11.24
CA CYS A 107 13.40 6.96 10.61
C CYS A 107 12.95 8.17 11.45
N ALA A 108 11.74 8.14 11.99
CA ALA A 108 11.26 9.21 12.85
C ALA A 108 12.09 9.33 14.14
N GLN A 109 12.46 8.22 14.78
CA GLN A 109 13.31 8.21 15.98
C GLN A 109 14.74 8.70 15.66
N ASP A 110 15.30 8.28 14.53
CA ASP A 110 16.62 8.72 14.06
C ASP A 110 16.65 10.23 13.83
N CYS A 111 15.58 10.81 13.28
CA CYS A 111 15.45 12.26 13.13
C CYS A 111 15.46 13.00 14.47
N VAL A 112 14.77 12.47 15.49
CA VAL A 112 14.77 13.04 16.84
C VAL A 112 16.17 12.98 17.46
N ALA A 113 16.84 11.83 17.34
CA ALA A 113 18.20 11.63 17.84
C ALA A 113 19.21 12.56 17.12
N ALA A 114 19.09 12.70 15.80
CA ALA A 114 19.94 13.59 15.00
C ALA A 114 19.76 15.07 15.38
N ALA A 115 18.59 15.46 15.89
CA ALA A 115 18.34 16.79 16.45
C ALA A 115 18.92 16.98 17.86
N GLY A 116 19.55 15.95 18.45
CA GLY A 116 20.07 15.98 19.83
C GLY A 116 18.97 15.95 20.89
N LEU A 117 17.75 15.56 20.52
CA LEU A 117 16.60 15.47 21.40
C LEU A 117 16.39 14.03 21.86
N THR A 118 15.79 13.86 23.03
CA THR A 118 15.36 12.55 23.55
C THR A 118 13.86 12.29 23.35
N ALA A 119 13.09 13.35 23.11
CA ALA A 119 11.66 13.31 22.89
C ALA A 119 11.18 14.55 22.11
N VAL A 120 9.95 14.49 21.63
CA VAL A 120 9.24 15.60 20.97
C VAL A 120 7.85 15.74 21.57
N ASP A 121 7.33 16.96 21.61
CA ASP A 121 5.99 17.24 22.14
C ASP A 121 4.88 16.81 21.18
N VAL A 122 5.13 16.90 19.87
CA VAL A 122 4.12 16.70 18.83
C VAL A 122 4.69 15.95 17.64
N VAL A 123 3.92 14.97 17.13
CA VAL A 123 4.13 14.34 15.83
C VAL A 123 2.94 14.69 14.95
N TYR A 124 3.17 15.51 13.92
CA TYR A 124 2.13 15.93 12.98
C TYR A 124 2.06 14.98 11.79
N LEU A 125 0.91 14.31 11.63
CA LEU A 125 0.67 13.31 10.61
C LEU A 125 0.14 13.96 9.32
N THR A 126 0.82 13.72 8.20
CA THR A 126 0.46 14.21 6.87
C THR A 126 0.59 13.13 5.80
N GLY A 127 -0.15 13.28 4.69
CA GLY A 127 -0.26 12.28 3.63
C GLY A 127 -1.32 11.20 3.91
N GLY A 128 -1.91 10.62 2.85
CA GLY A 128 -3.00 9.65 2.97
C GLY A 128 -2.65 8.41 3.82
N SER A 129 -1.46 7.85 3.64
CA SER A 129 -0.99 6.67 4.40
C SER A 129 -0.77 6.93 5.89
N SER A 130 -0.67 8.20 6.32
CA SER A 130 -0.56 8.54 7.74
C SER A 130 -1.83 8.24 8.54
N ALA A 131 -2.95 8.01 7.84
CA ALA A 131 -4.24 7.61 8.41
C ALA A 131 -4.28 6.15 8.87
N LEU A 132 -3.30 5.32 8.50
CA LEU A 132 -3.32 3.90 8.79
C LEU A 132 -3.27 3.67 10.31
N ARG A 133 -4.30 3.00 10.85
CA ARG A 133 -4.37 2.67 12.28
C ARG A 133 -3.12 1.92 12.78
N PRO A 134 -2.56 0.95 12.04
CA PRO A 134 -1.31 0.29 12.45
C PRO A 134 -0.13 1.24 12.59
N LEU A 135 -0.01 2.26 11.72
CA LEU A 135 1.05 3.26 11.82
C LEU A 135 0.86 4.15 13.06
N ILE A 136 -0.37 4.63 13.29
CA ILE A 136 -0.70 5.46 14.46
C ILE A 136 -0.39 4.69 15.76
N LYS A 137 -0.76 3.41 15.83
CA LYS A 137 -0.45 2.52 16.95
C LYS A 137 1.06 2.38 17.16
N ALA A 138 1.81 2.11 16.09
CA ALA A 138 3.26 1.96 16.16
C ALA A 138 3.96 3.25 16.63
N LEU A 139 3.55 4.42 16.12
CA LEU A 139 4.08 5.71 16.54
C LEU A 139 3.75 6.03 18.01
N ARG A 140 2.52 5.75 18.48
CA ARG A 140 2.15 5.92 19.90
C ARG A 140 3.05 5.10 20.82
N GLN A 141 3.34 3.85 20.42
CA GLN A 141 4.20 2.97 21.20
C GLN A 141 5.66 3.46 21.20
N ALA A 142 6.16 3.94 20.07
CA ALA A 142 7.54 4.34 19.90
C ALA A 142 7.86 5.74 20.45
N MET A 143 6.86 6.62 20.53
CA MET A 143 6.99 8.01 20.95
C MET A 143 5.89 8.37 21.97
N PRO A 144 5.85 7.73 23.15
CA PRO A 144 4.73 7.84 24.09
C PRO A 144 4.56 9.23 24.70
N GLN A 145 5.59 10.08 24.66
CA GLN A 145 5.52 11.47 25.15
C GLN A 145 4.95 12.44 24.11
N ALA A 146 4.92 12.03 22.83
CA ALA A 146 4.49 12.89 21.75
C ALA A 146 2.97 12.84 21.57
N THR A 147 2.37 14.02 21.41
CA THR A 147 0.98 14.14 20.97
C THR A 147 0.92 13.92 19.46
N LEU A 148 0.18 12.90 19.02
CA LEU A 148 -0.07 12.68 17.59
C LEU A 148 -1.20 13.57 17.12
N VAL A 149 -0.88 14.49 16.21
CA VAL A 149 -1.84 15.43 15.63
C VAL A 149 -2.14 14.99 14.20
N GLU A 150 -3.41 14.74 13.92
CA GLU A 150 -3.86 14.44 12.56
C GLU A 150 -4.00 15.74 11.76
N GLY A 151 -3.11 15.93 10.79
CA GLY A 151 -3.11 17.09 9.92
C GLY A 151 -4.06 16.98 8.73
N ASN A 152 -4.07 18.01 7.89
CA ASN A 152 -4.71 17.91 6.58
C ASN A 152 -3.93 16.94 5.68
N ARG A 153 -4.45 15.71 5.58
CA ARG A 153 -3.83 14.55 4.92
C ARG A 153 -3.60 14.72 3.41
N PHE A 154 -4.31 15.66 2.77
CA PHE A 154 -4.24 15.84 1.30
C PHE A 154 -3.80 17.25 0.89
N GLY A 155 -4.06 18.26 1.73
CA GLY A 155 -3.79 19.66 1.43
C GLY A 155 -2.70 20.30 2.28
N GLY A 156 -2.19 19.63 3.32
CA GLY A 156 -1.26 20.26 4.28
C GLY A 156 0.04 20.75 3.65
N VAL A 157 0.64 19.94 2.78
CA VAL A 157 1.88 20.32 2.07
C VAL A 157 1.63 21.44 1.07
N ALA A 158 0.58 21.33 0.25
CA ALA A 158 0.24 22.35 -0.75
C ALA A 158 -0.09 23.70 -0.10
N ALA A 159 -0.82 23.69 1.02
CA ALA A 159 -1.11 24.89 1.79
C ALA A 159 0.17 25.53 2.36
N GLY A 160 1.07 24.73 2.93
CA GLY A 160 2.36 25.21 3.44
C GLY A 160 3.23 25.85 2.35
N LEU A 161 3.29 25.24 1.17
CA LEU A 161 4.01 25.79 0.02
C LEU A 161 3.40 27.10 -0.47
N ALA A 162 2.07 27.20 -0.52
CA ALA A 162 1.38 28.43 -0.92
C ALA A 162 1.67 29.59 0.04
N VAL A 163 1.69 29.32 1.35
CA VAL A 163 2.07 30.32 2.37
C VAL A 163 3.53 30.72 2.20
N ALA A 164 4.45 29.76 2.09
CA ALA A 164 5.88 30.05 1.93
C ALA A 164 6.18 30.85 0.65
N GLY A 165 5.46 30.59 -0.45
CA GLY A 165 5.59 31.33 -1.71
C GLY A 165 4.88 32.68 -1.74
N GLY A 166 3.89 32.90 -0.86
CA GLY A 166 3.13 34.15 -0.74
C GLY A 166 3.77 35.18 0.21
N VAL A 167 4.66 34.75 1.11
CA VAL A 167 5.48 35.65 1.92
C VAL A 167 6.63 36.18 1.04
N ARG A 168 6.44 37.38 0.49
CA ARG A 168 7.50 38.22 -0.08
C ARG A 168 7.72 39.44 0.80
#